data_AF-A0A536V414-F1
#
_entry.id   AF-A0A536V414-F1
#
_cell.length_a   1.000
_cell.length_b   1.000
_cell.length_c   1.000
_cell.angle_alpha   90.00
_cell.angle_beta   90.00
_cell.angle_gamma   90.00
#
_symmetry.space_group_name_H-M   'P 1'
#
loop_
_entity.id
_entity.type
_entity.pdbx_description
1 polymer ?
#
loop_
_entity_poly.entity_id
_entity_poly.type
_entity_poly.pdbx_seq_one_letter_code
_entity_poly.pdbx_strand_id
1 'polypeptide(L)' 'MGIEGVLKQGFMTTQMDAVINWSKTGSLWPMSFGLACCAVEMMHAGAARYDMDRFGMLFRPSPRQSDLM' A
#
# COMPACT_ATOMS: atom_id res chain seq x y z
N MET A 1 -10.36 -5.41 -1.31
CA MET A 1 -11.68 -5.99 -1.62
C MET A 1 -11.63 -7.52 -1.66
N GLY A 2 -11.60 -8.21 -0.50
CA GLY A 2 -11.55 -9.69 -0.47
C GLY A 2 -12.19 -10.35 0.76
N ILE A 3 -12.63 -9.56 1.74
CA ILE A 3 -13.22 -10.03 3.00
C ILE A 3 -14.62 -9.46 3.25
N GLU A 4 -15.10 -8.55 2.39
CA GLU A 4 -16.37 -7.82 2.53
C GLU A 4 -17.63 -8.72 2.43
N GLY A 5 -17.49 -10.01 2.12
CA GLY A 5 -18.62 -10.94 1.94
C GLY A 5 -18.56 -12.28 2.69
N VAL A 6 -17.47 -12.61 3.38
CA VAL A 6 -17.27 -13.96 3.97
C VAL A 6 -17.56 -14.00 5.48
N LEU A 7 -17.48 -12.86 6.17
CA LEU A 7 -17.64 -12.78 7.62
C LEU A 7 -19.00 -12.20 8.00
N LYS A 8 -19.95 -13.06 8.39
CA LYS A 8 -21.24 -12.63 8.97
C LYS A 8 -20.98 -11.82 10.24
N GLN A 9 -21.44 -10.57 10.22
CA GLN A 9 -21.25 -9.51 11.21
C GLN A 9 -21.40 -9.99 12.67
N GLY A 10 -20.28 -10.29 13.32
CA GLY A 10 -20.15 -10.47 14.77
C GLY A 10 -19.08 -9.53 15.33
N PHE A 11 -19.11 -9.27 16.64
CA PHE A 11 -18.17 -8.34 17.29
C PHE A 11 -16.69 -8.67 17.01
N MET A 12 -16.33 -9.96 16.92
CA MET A 12 -14.96 -10.36 16.59
C MET A 12 -14.58 -10.10 15.12
N THR A 13 -15.51 -10.23 14.19
CA THR A 13 -15.22 -10.08 12.76
C THR A 13 -15.03 -8.61 12.37
N THR A 14 -15.71 -7.67 13.03
CA THR A 14 -15.52 -6.23 12.81
C THR A 14 -14.14 -5.75 13.29
N GLN A 15 -13.68 -6.26 14.44
CA GLN A 15 -12.33 -5.95 14.93
C GLN A 15 -11.24 -6.53 14.02
N MET A 16 -11.43 -7.74 13.49
CA MET A 16 -10.50 -8.33 12.54
C MET A 16 -10.45 -7.57 11.21
N ASP A 17 -11.60 -7.14 10.68
CA ASP A 17 -11.62 -6.34 9.45
C ASP A 17 -10.90 -5.00 9.63
N ALA A 18 -11.07 -4.34 10.78
CA ALA A 18 -10.34 -3.11 11.12
C ALA A 18 -8.83 -3.32 11.13
N VAL A 19 -8.34 -4.40 11.73
CA VAL A 19 -6.90 -4.73 11.79
C VAL A 19 -6.35 -5.06 10.40
N ILE A 20 -7.08 -5.83 9.60
CA ILE A 20 -6.64 -6.19 8.25
C ILE A 20 -6.58 -4.94 7.36
N ASN A 21 -7.57 -4.06 7.43
CA ASN A 21 -7.56 -2.82 6.66
C ASN A 21 -6.43 -1.88 7.12
N TRP A 22 -6.17 -1.80 8.42
CA TRP A 22 -5.01 -1.07 8.95
C TRP A 22 -3.68 -1.62 8.44
N SER A 23 -3.52 -2.95 8.41
CA SER A 23 -2.29 -3.57 7.90
C SER A 23 -2.04 -3.28 6.42
N LYS A 24 -3.10 -3.23 5.60
CA LYS A 24 -2.98 -2.97 4.15
C LYS A 24 -2.66 -1.51 3.86
N THR A 25 -3.27 -0.58 4.59
CA THR A 25 -3.02 0.86 4.39
C THR A 25 -1.70 1.30 5.02
N GLY A 26 -1.21 0.60 6.05
CA GLY A 26 0.04 0.92 6.74
C GLY A 26 1.31 0.34 6.12
N SER A 27 1.22 -0.50 5.07
CA SER A 27 2.39 -1.13 4.44
C SER A 27 2.20 -1.30 2.92
N LEU A 28 1.92 -0.22 2.23
CA LEU A 28 1.75 -0.22 0.77
C LEU A 28 3.12 -0.41 0.10
N TRP A 29 3.24 -1.35 -0.83
CA TRP A 29 4.46 -1.63 -1.60
C TRP A 29 4.26 -1.22 -3.06
N PRO A 30 4.46 0.07 -3.39
CA PRO A 30 4.26 0.59 -4.73
C PRO A 30 5.25 0.01 -5.74
N MET A 31 4.76 -0.26 -6.94
CA MET A 31 5.57 -0.58 -8.09
C MET A 31 6.20 0.70 -8.64
N SER A 32 7.52 0.70 -8.80
CA SER A 32 8.21 1.78 -9.49
C SER A 32 7.95 1.72 -11.00
N PHE A 33 6.80 2.22 -11.45
CA PHE A 33 6.40 2.23 -12.86
C PHE A 33 6.38 3.66 -13.42
N GLY A 34 7.51 4.08 -13.98
CA GLY A 34 7.70 5.40 -14.56
C GLY A 34 7.56 5.39 -16.07
N LEU A 35 6.51 6.01 -16.62
CA LEU A 35 6.31 6.14 -18.07
C LEU A 35 6.88 7.44 -18.64
N ALA A 36 6.72 8.55 -17.93
CA ALA A 36 7.03 9.90 -18.41
C ALA A 36 7.42 10.83 -17.25
N CYS A 37 7.08 12.12 -17.32
CA CYS A 37 7.45 13.14 -16.34
C CYS A 37 6.98 12.86 -14.90
N CYS A 38 5.81 12.24 -14.71
CA CYS A 38 5.31 11.89 -13.37
C CYS A 38 6.23 10.90 -12.63
N ALA A 39 7.09 10.17 -13.36
CA ALA A 39 8.09 9.29 -12.75
C ALA A 39 9.12 10.08 -11.93
N VAL A 40 9.49 11.28 -12.37
CA VAL A 40 10.48 12.12 -11.67
C VAL A 40 9.88 12.67 -10.37
N GLU A 41 8.60 13.02 -10.40
CA GLU A 41 7.86 13.44 -9.21
C GLU A 41 7.72 12.27 -8.21
N MET A 42 7.44 11.06 -8.69
CA MET A 42 7.40 9.85 -7.87
C MET A 42 8.75 9.56 -7.20
N MET A 43 9.86 9.70 -7.92
CA MET A 43 11.22 9.52 -7.37
C MET A 43 11.55 10.60 -6.33
N HIS A 44 11.17 11.86 -6.58
CA HIS A 44 11.39 12.95 -5.64
C HIS A 44 10.55 12.78 -4.36
N ALA A 45 9.34 12.23 -4.48
CA ALA A 45 8.47 11.88 -3.37
C ALA A 45 8.98 10.68 -2.54
N GLY A 46 9.99 9.94 -3.01
CA GLY A 46 10.67 8.90 -2.23
C GLY A 46 12.07 9.29 -1.75
N ALA A 47 12.49 10.54 -1.98
CA ALA A 47 13.82 11.02 -1.64
C ALA A 47 13.87 11.64 -0.23
N ALA A 48 15.07 11.97 0.28
CA ALA A 48 15.26 12.44 1.65
C ALA A 48 14.40 13.65 2.07
N ARG A 49 13.92 14.46 1.12
CA ARG A 49 13.07 15.63 1.40
C ARG A 49 11.61 15.24 1.67
N TYR A 50 11.09 14.30 0.89
CA TYR A 50 9.74 13.76 1.02
C TYR A 50 9.92 12.26 1.08
N ASP A 51 9.94 11.73 2.30
CA ASP A 51 10.26 10.33 2.55
C ASP A 51 8.95 9.55 2.69
N MET A 52 8.50 8.96 1.57
CA MET A 52 7.31 8.09 1.56
C MET A 52 7.49 6.82 2.38
N ASP A 53 8.73 6.38 2.67
CA ASP A 53 8.98 5.18 3.49
C ASP A 53 8.47 5.35 4.93
N ARG A 54 8.29 6.59 5.39
CA ARG A 54 7.65 6.91 6.69
C ARG A 54 6.22 6.42 6.82
N PHE A 55 5.52 6.26 5.70
CA PHE A 55 4.15 5.71 5.65
C PHE A 55 4.14 4.20 5.38
N GLY A 56 5.31 3.54 5.43
CA GLY A 56 5.46 2.14 5.07
C GLY A 56 5.48 1.90 3.56
N MET A 57 5.72 2.94 2.76
CA MET A 57 5.77 2.86 1.29
C MET A 57 7.16 2.53 0.77
N LEU A 58 7.37 1.26 0.44
CA LEU A 58 8.63 0.77 -0.11
C LEU A 58 8.48 0.37 -1.58
N PHE A 59 9.25 1.03 -2.46
CA PHE A 59 9.22 0.72 -3.88
C PHE A 59 9.81 -0.66 -4.19
N ARG A 60 9.00 -1.54 -4.79
CA ARG A 60 9.44 -2.86 -5.30
C ARG A 60 9.27 -2.89 -6.83
N PRO A 61 10.35 -3.10 -7.61
CA PRO A 61 10.25 -3.09 -9.06
C PRO A 61 9.61 -4.34 -9.66
N SER A 62 9.41 -5.41 -8.87
CA SER A 62 8.86 -6.66 -9.37
C SER A 62 7.33 -6.74 -9.14
N PRO A 63 6.54 -7.04 -10.18
CA PRO A 63 5.07 -7.11 -10.08
C PRO A 63 4.50 -8.11 -9.10
N ARG A 64 5.28 -9.13 -8.72
CA ARG A 64 4.83 -10.14 -7.76
C ARG A 64 5.11 -9.76 -6.31
N GLN A 65 5.92 -8.73 -6.09
CA GLN A 65 6.28 -8.24 -4.77
C GLN A 65 5.67 -6.88 -4.47
N SER A 66 4.93 -6.26 -5.41
CA SER A 66 4.22 -5.00 -5.20
C SER A 66 2.72 -5.27 -5.13
N ASP A 67 2.01 -4.55 -4.27
CA ASP A 67 0.55 -4.60 -4.15
C ASP A 67 -0.15 -3.39 -4.80
N LEU A 68 0.54 -2.25 -4.91
CA LEU A 68 0.06 -1.03 -5.58
C LEU A 68 0.84 -0.79 -6.88
N MET A 69 0.14 -0.49 -7.97
CA MET A 69 0.72 -0.15 -9.28
C MET A 69 0.49 1.32 -9.61
#